data_AF-A0A7X6YR52-F1
#
_entry.id   AF-A0A7X6YR52-F1
#
_cell.length_a   1.000
_cell.length_b   1.000
_cell.length_c   1.000
_cell.angle_alpha   90.00
_cell.angle_beta   90.00
_cell.angle_gamma   90.00
#
_symmetry.space_group_name_H-M   'P 1'
#
loop_
_entity.id
_entity.type
_entity.pdbx_description
1 polymer ?
#
loop_
_entity_poly.entity_id
_entity_poly.type
_entity_poly.pdbx_seq_one_letter_code
_entity_poly.pdbx_strand_id
1 'polypeptide(L)'
;MRWYFLFGLIASFILVIVLFVLMMVALRRNWNHTNRSVLSYFVPLLLVLLFVYLAASQFVPRVFDAVQIVFGQYDSTEVNLSAQDFEYNRIVTGEQVFFYPPSYFENPEPGKYQIYFTERTNYVMKLIYVGETEELTGSPNTLP
;
A
#
# COMPACT_ATOMS: atom_id res chain seq x y z
N MET A 1 1.64 -11.77 -5.61
CA MET A 1 1.13 -10.73 -4.69
C MET A 1 1.83 -10.72 -3.33
N ARG A 2 1.88 -11.83 -2.59
CA ARG A 2 2.56 -11.92 -1.27
C ARG A 2 4.03 -11.46 -1.27
N TRP A 3 4.79 -11.79 -2.33
CA TRP A 3 6.18 -11.33 -2.47
C TRP A 3 6.31 -9.81 -2.57
N TYR A 4 5.41 -9.15 -3.29
CA TYR A 4 5.42 -7.69 -3.44
C TYR A 4 5.16 -6.99 -2.11
N PHE A 5 4.20 -7.51 -1.35
CA PHE A 5 3.97 -7.08 0.03
C PHE A 5 5.21 -7.29 0.92
N LEU A 6 5.85 -8.46 0.81
CA LEU A 6 7.06 -8.77 1.60
C LEU A 6 8.21 -7.81 1.28
N PHE A 7 8.42 -7.47 0.01
CA PHE A 7 9.40 -6.44 -0.37
C PHE A 7 9.06 -5.08 0.25
N GLY A 8 7.79 -4.69 0.23
CA GLY A 8 7.32 -3.48 0.91
C GLY A 8 7.60 -3.51 2.42
N LEU A 9 7.31 -4.63 3.08
CA LEU A 9 7.56 -4.80 4.52
C LEU A 9 9.07 -4.69 4.84
N ILE A 10 9.91 -5.40 4.09
CA ILE A 10 11.37 -5.36 4.26
C ILE A 10 11.90 -3.95 4.02
N ALA A 11 11.45 -3.26 2.97
CA ALA A 11 11.86 -1.90 2.68
C ALA A 11 11.48 -0.94 3.82
N SER A 12 10.27 -1.04 4.37
CA SER A 12 9.87 -0.23 5.53
C SER A 12 10.66 -0.57 6.79
N PHE A 13 11.00 -1.83 7.00
CA PHE A 13 11.81 -2.25 8.14
C PHE A 13 13.24 -1.68 8.06
N ILE A 14 13.87 -1.79 6.88
CA ILE A 14 15.20 -1.21 6.63
C ILE A 14 15.17 0.31 6.86
N LEU A 15 14.15 1.00 6.34
CA LEU A 15 13.99 2.45 6.53
C LEU A 15 13.94 2.84 8.01
N VAL A 16 13.15 2.11 8.81
CA VAL A 16 13.06 2.32 10.28
C VAL A 16 14.42 2.09 10.95
N ILE A 17 15.15 1.04 10.59
CA ILE A 17 16.50 0.78 11.12
C ILE A 17 17.46 1.91 10.76
N VAL A 18 17.48 2.35 9.50
CA VAL A 18 18.36 3.43 9.04
C VAL A 18 18.07 4.72 9.81
N LEU A 19 16.80 5.09 9.97
CA LEU A 19 16.41 6.26 10.73
C LEU A 19 16.82 6.16 12.21
N PHE A 20 16.67 4.98 12.81
CA PHE A 20 17.13 4.72 14.18
C PHE A 20 18.64 4.90 14.32
N VAL A 21 19.43 4.35 13.40
CA VAL A 21 20.90 4.50 13.39
C VAL A 21 21.29 5.97 13.21
N LEU A 22 20.68 6.69 12.27
CA LEU A 22 20.93 8.11 12.05
C LEU A 22 20.60 8.94 13.30
N MET A 23 19.47 8.64 13.96
CA MET A 23 19.07 9.28 15.20
C MET A 23 20.12 9.06 16.30
N MET A 24 20.61 7.82 16.47
CA MET A 24 21.66 7.49 17.45
C MET A 24 22.97 8.24 17.16
N VAL A 25 23.38 8.31 15.89
CA VAL A 25 24.57 9.07 15.47
C VAL A 25 24.40 10.56 15.75
N ALA A 26 23.25 11.13 15.42
CA ALA A 26 22.95 12.55 15.65
C ALA A 26 22.91 12.87 17.16
N LEU A 27 22.29 12.00 17.97
CA LEU A 27 22.23 12.15 19.42
C LEU A 27 23.62 12.09 20.04
N ARG A 28 24.48 11.16 19.60
CA ARG A 28 25.88 11.06 20.05
C ARG A 28 26.69 12.30 19.70
N ARG A 29 26.52 12.86 18.50
CA ARG A 29 27.18 14.11 18.10
C ARG A 29 26.73 15.29 18.96
N ASN A 30 25.44 15.33 19.30
CA ASN A 30 24.87 16.35 20.15
C ASN A 30 25.40 16.25 21.59
N TRP A 31 25.46 15.03 22.13
CA TRP A 31 26.03 14.73 23.44
C TRP A 31 27.50 15.15 23.56
N ASN A 32 28.29 14.93 22.50
CA ASN A 32 29.70 15.32 22.46
C ASN A 32 29.92 16.83 22.22
N HIS A 33 28.87 17.66 22.25
CA HIS A 33 28.90 19.10 21.94
C HIS A 33 29.66 19.43 20.64
N THR A 34 29.73 18.48 19.71
CA THR A 34 30.49 18.62 18.46
C THR A 34 29.69 19.41 17.40
N ASN A 35 28.43 19.74 17.72
CA ASN A 35 27.55 20.52 16.87
C ASN A 35 28.00 21.99 16.82
N ARG A 36 28.39 22.44 15.61
CA ARG A 36 28.85 23.82 15.36
C ARG A 36 27.73 24.84 15.12
N SER A 37 26.50 24.37 14.89
CA SER A 37 25.34 25.23 14.60
C SER A 37 24.18 24.91 15.52
N VAL A 38 23.46 25.95 15.95
CA VAL A 38 22.24 25.85 16.79
C VAL A 38 21.18 24.96 16.11
N LEU A 39 21.07 25.03 14.78
CA LEU A 39 20.16 24.19 14.00
C LEU A 39 20.48 22.70 14.10
N SER A 40 21.75 22.32 14.25
CA SER A 40 22.18 20.92 14.35
C SER A 40 21.70 20.24 15.65
N TYR A 41 21.36 21.02 16.69
CA TYR A 41 20.78 20.49 17.92
C TYR A 41 19.34 19.97 17.73
N PHE A 42 18.62 20.46 16.71
CA PHE A 42 17.25 20.03 16.40
C PHE A 42 17.19 18.79 15.49
N VAL A 43 18.31 18.38 14.88
CA VAL A 43 18.34 17.23 13.97
C VAL A 43 17.83 15.93 14.63
N PRO A 44 18.22 15.57 15.86
CA PRO A 44 17.66 14.39 16.52
C PRO A 44 16.14 14.48 16.69
N LEU A 45 15.60 15.66 17.01
CA LEU A 45 14.16 15.86 17.16
C LEU A 45 13.42 15.65 15.83
N LEU A 46 13.94 16.23 14.74
CA LEU A 46 13.38 16.01 13.40
C LEU A 46 13.45 14.55 12.98
N LEU A 47 14.54 13.85 13.30
CA LEU A 47 14.68 12.43 13.02
C LEU A 47 13.69 11.58 13.83
N VAL A 48 13.43 11.91 15.09
CA VAL A 48 12.40 11.25 15.89
C VAL A 48 11.01 11.44 15.26
N LEU A 49 10.66 12.67 14.91
CA LEU A 49 9.36 12.95 14.28
C LEU A 49 9.20 12.17 12.97
N LEU A 50 10.23 12.17 12.12
CA LEU A 50 10.24 11.44 10.86
C LEU A 50 10.18 9.91 11.10
N PHE A 51 10.94 9.41 12.08
CA PHE A 51 10.93 8.00 12.47
C PHE A 51 9.54 7.56 12.90
N VAL A 52 8.91 8.30 13.82
CA VAL A 52 7.57 7.99 14.32
C VAL A 52 6.55 8.05 13.19
N TYR A 53 6.60 9.10 12.36
CA TYR A 53 5.69 9.26 11.24
C TYR A 53 5.79 8.10 10.24
N LEU A 54 7.01 7.74 9.81
CA LEU A 54 7.21 6.67 8.84
C LEU A 54 6.95 5.28 9.44
N ALA A 55 7.28 5.07 10.71
CA ALA A 55 6.93 3.84 11.41
C ALA A 55 5.42 3.67 11.50
N ALA A 56 4.68 4.70 11.94
CA ALA A 56 3.24 4.65 12.13
C ALA A 56 2.46 4.59 10.80
N SER A 57 2.92 5.27 9.75
CA SER A 57 2.21 5.32 8.46
C SER A 57 2.58 4.19 7.51
N GLN A 58 3.77 3.59 7.63
CA GLN A 58 4.26 2.57 6.67
C GLN A 58 4.55 1.24 7.34
N PHE A 59 5.40 1.22 8.37
CA PHE A 59 5.89 -0.05 8.93
C PHE A 59 4.82 -0.77 9.76
N VAL A 60 4.21 -0.08 10.73
CA VAL A 60 3.22 -0.65 11.64
C VAL A 60 2.01 -1.22 10.90
N PRO A 61 1.38 -0.51 9.93
CA PRO A 61 0.31 -1.06 9.11
C PRO A 61 0.72 -2.36 8.39
N ARG A 62 1.91 -2.38 7.78
CA ARG A 62 2.44 -3.57 7.10
C ARG A 62 2.72 -4.72 8.07
N VAL A 63 3.14 -4.46 9.31
CA VAL A 63 3.31 -5.53 10.29
C VAL A 63 1.97 -6.18 10.64
N PHE A 64 0.93 -5.39 10.88
CA PHE A 64 -0.40 -5.95 11.15
C PHE A 64 -1.00 -6.66 9.93
N ASP A 65 -0.81 -6.11 8.74
CA ASP A 65 -1.30 -6.74 7.51
C ASP A 65 -0.52 -8.04 7.21
N ALA A 66 0.74 -8.15 7.63
CA ALA A 66 1.50 -9.40 7.53
C ALA A 66 0.86 -10.50 8.38
N VAL A 67 0.39 -10.16 9.58
CA VAL A 67 -0.36 -11.07 10.45
C VAL A 67 -1.65 -11.53 9.76
N GLN A 68 -2.43 -10.60 9.19
CA GLN A 68 -3.64 -10.90 8.43
C GLN A 68 -3.36 -11.86 7.27
N ILE A 69 -2.28 -11.63 6.51
CA ILE A 69 -1.86 -12.48 5.39
C ILE A 69 -1.52 -13.90 5.84
N VAL A 70 -0.83 -14.06 6.98
CA VAL A 70 -0.47 -15.37 7.54
C VAL A 70 -1.73 -16.15 7.97
N PHE A 71 -2.70 -15.47 8.57
CA PHE A 71 -3.96 -16.08 8.99
C PHE A 71 -4.99 -16.21 7.85
N GLY A 72 -4.67 -15.72 6.64
CA GLY A 72 -5.58 -15.77 5.50
C GLY A 72 -6.84 -14.90 5.67
N GLN A 73 -6.81 -13.91 6.57
CA GLN A 73 -7.88 -12.96 6.77
C GLN A 73 -7.70 -11.81 5.78
N TYR A 74 -8.57 -11.72 4.80
CA TYR A 74 -8.56 -10.67 3.79
C TYR A 74 -9.92 -9.99 3.78
N ASP A 75 -9.92 -8.68 3.61
CA ASP A 75 -11.14 -7.95 3.29
C ASP A 75 -11.43 -8.12 1.79
N SER A 76 -12.69 -8.01 1.39
CA SER A 76 -13.09 -8.16 -0.01
C SER A 76 -14.11 -7.13 -0.43
N THR A 77 -13.90 -6.53 -1.60
CA THR A 77 -14.86 -5.63 -2.23
C THR A 77 -15.14 -6.05 -3.67
N GLU A 78 -16.37 -5.84 -4.11
CA GLU A 78 -16.77 -6.03 -5.50
C GLU A 78 -16.84 -4.66 -6.18
N VAL A 79 -16.08 -4.50 -7.26
CA VAL A 79 -16.01 -3.26 -8.02
C VAL A 79 -16.06 -3.54 -9.51
N ASN A 80 -16.81 -2.70 -10.22
CA ASN A 80 -16.78 -2.68 -11.67
C ASN A 80 -15.57 -1.85 -12.10
N LEU A 81 -14.62 -2.48 -12.77
CA LEU A 81 -13.39 -1.84 -13.24
C LEU A 81 -13.41 -1.74 -14.75
N SER A 82 -13.04 -0.57 -15.26
CA SER A 82 -12.69 -0.34 -16.65
C SER A 82 -11.19 -0.50 -16.85
N ALA A 83 -10.74 -0.65 -18.09
CA ALA A 83 -9.30 -0.69 -18.42
C ALA A 83 -8.54 0.58 -17.97
N GLN A 84 -9.24 1.70 -17.73
CA GLN A 84 -8.66 2.98 -17.31
C GLN A 84 -8.37 3.02 -15.80
N ASP A 85 -9.05 2.17 -15.02
CA ASP A 85 -8.91 2.12 -13.56
C ASP A 85 -7.66 1.32 -13.12
N PHE A 86 -7.08 0.56 -14.05
CA PHE A 86 -5.82 -0.15 -13.87
C PHE A 86 -4.65 0.74 -14.26
N GLU A 87 -4.00 1.32 -13.26
CA GLU A 87 -2.71 1.98 -13.45
C GLU A 87 -1.55 1.03 -13.14
N TYR A 88 -0.33 1.42 -13.53
CA TYR A 88 0.89 0.58 -13.49
C TYR A 88 1.09 -0.23 -12.19
N ASN A 89 0.80 0.33 -11.02
CA ASN A 89 0.96 -0.36 -9.73
C ASN A 89 -0.24 -0.22 -8.80
N ARG A 90 -1.37 0.29 -9.32
CA ARG A 90 -2.54 0.60 -8.50
C ARG A 90 -3.84 0.46 -9.28
N ILE A 91 -4.86 -0.03 -8.61
CA ILE A 91 -6.24 0.01 -9.09
C ILE A 91 -6.89 1.19 -8.37
N VAL A 92 -7.34 2.16 -9.14
CA VAL A 92 -8.02 3.34 -8.61
C VAL A 92 -9.52 3.11 -8.78
N THR A 93 -10.22 2.89 -7.67
CA THR A 93 -11.68 2.93 -7.65
C THR A 93 -12.11 4.31 -7.18
N GLY A 94 -13.35 4.72 -7.50
CA GLY A 94 -13.88 6.00 -7.04
C GLY A 94 -13.86 6.20 -5.51
N GLU A 95 -13.76 5.11 -4.75
CA GLU A 95 -13.76 5.13 -3.28
C GLU A 95 -12.38 4.86 -2.66
N GLN A 96 -11.54 4.03 -3.30
CA GLN A 96 -10.31 3.53 -2.70
C GLN A 96 -9.20 3.27 -3.72
N VAL A 97 -7.95 3.27 -3.26
CA VAL A 97 -6.79 2.92 -4.07
C VAL A 97 -6.20 1.61 -3.56
N PHE A 98 -6.08 0.63 -4.45
CA PHE A 98 -5.50 -0.68 -4.15
C PHE A 98 -4.14 -0.82 -4.82
N PHE A 99 -3.16 -1.42 -4.14
CA PHE A 99 -1.80 -1.56 -4.65
C PHE A 99 -1.51 -3.00 -5.10
N TYR A 100 -0.91 -3.14 -6.29
CA TYR A 100 -0.57 -4.44 -6.85
C TYR A 100 0.77 -4.40 -7.62
N PRO A 101 1.45 -5.56 -7.79
CA PRO A 101 2.71 -5.60 -8.51
C PRO A 101 2.53 -5.31 -10.01
N PRO A 102 3.39 -4.49 -10.64
CA PRO A 102 3.20 -4.04 -12.03
C PRO A 102 3.16 -5.14 -13.09
N SER A 103 3.77 -6.29 -12.80
CA SER A 103 3.82 -7.43 -13.71
C SER A 103 2.58 -8.33 -13.66
N TYR A 104 1.55 -7.95 -12.93
CA TYR A 104 0.41 -8.84 -12.67
C TYR A 104 -0.68 -8.78 -13.74
N PHE A 105 -0.91 -7.62 -14.36
CA PHE A 105 -1.87 -7.46 -15.45
C PHE A 105 -1.15 -6.97 -16.69
N GLU A 106 -1.03 -7.83 -17.71
CA GLU A 106 -0.54 -7.40 -19.02
C GLU A 106 -1.66 -6.74 -19.84
N ASN A 107 -2.90 -7.21 -19.69
CA ASN A 107 -4.10 -6.63 -20.32
C ASN A 107 -5.34 -6.89 -19.43
N PRO A 108 -5.72 -5.95 -18.53
CA PRO A 108 -6.92 -6.10 -17.73
C PRO A 108 -8.17 -5.88 -18.61
N GLU A 109 -9.10 -6.84 -18.57
CA GLU A 109 -10.39 -6.73 -19.26
C GLU A 109 -11.38 -5.89 -18.44
N PRO A 110 -12.27 -5.10 -19.06
CA PRO A 110 -13.33 -4.43 -18.33
C PRO A 110 -14.34 -5.45 -17.77
N GLY A 111 -14.80 -5.25 -16.55
CA GLY A 111 -15.85 -6.07 -15.96
C GLY A 111 -15.91 -6.01 -14.45
N LYS A 112 -16.65 -6.96 -13.87
CA LYS A 112 -16.85 -7.05 -12.42
C LYS A 112 -15.72 -7.85 -11.78
N TYR A 113 -15.01 -7.23 -10.85
CA TYR A 113 -13.92 -7.84 -10.12
C TYR A 113 -14.22 -7.90 -8.62
N GLN A 114 -13.86 -9.04 -8.01
CA GLN A 114 -13.76 -9.17 -6.56
C GLN A 114 -12.29 -9.01 -6.15
N ILE A 115 -12.00 -7.94 -5.42
CA ILE A 115 -10.67 -7.61 -4.90
C ILE A 115 -10.57 -8.09 -3.47
N TYR A 116 -9.64 -8.99 -3.19
CA TYR A 116 -9.24 -9.35 -1.84
C TYR A 116 -7.99 -8.55 -1.49
N PHE A 117 -8.05 -7.77 -0.41
CA PHE A 117 -7.00 -6.85 -0.03
C PHE A 117 -6.72 -6.87 1.47
N THR A 118 -5.58 -6.31 1.86
CA THR A 118 -5.22 -6.10 3.27
C THR A 118 -5.86 -4.83 3.81
N GLU A 119 -6.41 -4.88 5.01
CA GLU A 119 -7.26 -3.82 5.57
C GLU A 119 -6.58 -2.45 5.70
N ARG A 120 -5.30 -2.40 6.11
CA ARG A 120 -4.65 -1.11 6.42
C ARG A 120 -3.87 -0.54 5.25
N THR A 121 -3.28 -1.39 4.43
CA THR A 121 -2.37 -0.98 3.36
C THR A 121 -2.96 -1.16 1.95
N ASN A 122 -4.17 -1.70 1.84
CA ASN A 122 -4.90 -1.93 0.59
C ASN A 122 -4.08 -2.69 -0.47
N TYR A 123 -3.16 -3.56 -0.05
CA TYR A 123 -2.45 -4.42 -0.98
C TYR A 123 -3.37 -5.52 -1.49
N VAL A 124 -3.48 -5.63 -2.80
CA VAL A 124 -4.25 -6.71 -3.44
C VAL A 124 -3.53 -8.04 -3.18
N MET A 125 -4.26 -8.96 -2.57
CA MET A 125 -3.83 -10.33 -2.27
C MET A 125 -4.37 -11.34 -3.26
N LYS A 126 -5.57 -11.09 -3.79
CA LYS A 126 -6.19 -11.87 -4.87
C LYS A 126 -7.16 -10.96 -5.63
N LEU A 127 -7.17 -11.10 -6.95
CA LEU A 127 -8.20 -10.52 -7.80
C LEU A 127 -8.94 -11.66 -8.50
N ILE A 128 -10.28 -11.66 -8.44
CA ILE A 128 -11.12 -12.65 -9.12
C ILE A 128 -12.02 -11.92 -10.09
N TYR A 129 -11.98 -12.32 -11.37
CA TYR A 129 -12.96 -11.85 -12.36
C TYR A 129 -14.28 -12.60 -12.14
N VAL A 130 -15.36 -11.86 -11.93
CA VAL A 130 -16.69 -12.40 -11.62
C VAL A 130 -17.55 -12.50 -12.88
N GLY A 131 -17.30 -11.65 -13.89
CA GLY A 131 -18.01 -11.66 -15.18
C GLY A 131 -18.14 -10.26 -15.78
N GLU A 132 -18.75 -10.18 -16.96
CA GLU A 132 -19.17 -8.91 -17.55
C GLU A 132 -20.30 -8.29 -16.71
N THR A 133 -20.29 -6.96 -16.60
CA THR A 133 -21.40 -6.20 -16.04
C THR A 133 -22.66 -6.61 -16.81
N GLU A 134 -23.70 -7.08 -16.13
CA GLU A 134 -25.02 -7.22 -16.74
C GLU A 134 -25.48 -5.82 -17.17
N GLU A 135 -25.13 -5.43 -18.40
CA GLU A 135 -25.92 -4.43 -19.11
C GLU A 135 -27.32 -5.00 -19.20
N LEU A 136 -28.25 -4.34 -18.54
CA LEU A 136 -29.69 -4.53 -18.69
C LEU A 136 -30.00 -4.78 -20.17
N THR A 137 -30.24 -6.03 -20.55
CA THR A 137 -30.91 -6.39 -21.79
C THR A 137 -32.36 -5.94 -21.69
N GLY A 138 -32.56 -4.62 -21.77
CA GLY A 138 -33.84 -3.97 -21.94
C GLY A 138 -34.12 -3.79 -23.42
N SER A 139 -34.25 -4.90 -24.15
CA SER A 139 -34.97 -4.89 -25.42
C SER A 139 -35.75 -6.18 -25.55
N PRO A 140 -37.08 -6.12 -25.37
CA PRO A 140 -38.00 -6.97 -26.09
C PRO A 140 -38.71 -6.14 -27.16
N ASN A 141 -38.34 -6.45 -28.39
CA ASN A 141 -39.24 -6.51 -29.55
C ASN A 141 -39.69 -5.19 -30.18
N THR A 142 -38.94 -4.80 -31.21
CA THR A 142 -39.54 -4.40 -32.48
C THR A 142 -40.43 -5.52 -33.05
N LEU A 143 -41.61 -5.13 -33.52
CA LEU A 143 -42.42 -5.61 -34.67
C LEU A 143 -43.81 -6.16 -34.32
N PRO A 144 -44.81 -6.00 -35.21
CA PRO A 144 -44.89 -5.20 -36.45
C PRO A 144 -45.83 -3.99 -36.37
#